data_AF-A0A085U2B3-F1
#
_entry.id   AF-A0A085U2B3-F1
#
_cell.length_a   1.000
_cell.length_b   1.000
_cell.length_c   1.000
_cell.angle_alpha   90.00
_cell.angle_beta   90.00
_cell.angle_gamma   90.00
#
_symmetry.space_group_name_H-M   'P 1'
#
loop_
_entity.id
_entity.type
_entity.pdbx_description
1 polymer ?
#
loop_
_entity_poly.entity_id
_entity_poly.type
_entity_poly.pdbx_seq_one_letter_code
_entity_poly.pdbx_strand_id
1 'polypeptide(L)' 'MASEKRELVQYVMTEHKISERCGCRVIGISRSLLHYRPNTVRDIPVIEALQKLAQ' A
#
# COMPACT_ATOMS: atom_id res chain seq x y z
N MET A 1 2.77 5.54 -6.58
CA MET A 1 1.61 4.63 -6.63
C MET A 1 1.15 4.13 -5.24
N ALA A 2 1.88 3.23 -4.56
CA ALA A 2 1.43 2.71 -3.25
C ALA A 2 1.60 3.72 -2.11
N SER A 3 2.61 4.59 -2.14
CA SER A 3 2.79 5.65 -1.14
C SER A 3 1.78 6.79 -1.33
N GLU A 4 1.62 7.29 -2.56
CA GLU A 4 0.69 8.37 -2.91
C GLU A 4 -0.73 8.13 -2.40
N LYS A 5 -1.29 6.92 -2.64
CA LYS A 5 -2.64 6.60 -2.16
C LYS A 5 -2.73 6.56 -0.63
N ARG A 6 -1.64 6.20 0.07
CA ARG A 6 -1.61 6.22 1.55
C ARG A 6 -1.57 7.64 2.08
N GLU A 7 -0.76 8.49 1.46
CA GLU A 7 -0.68 9.91 1.81
C GLU A 7 -2.04 10.60 1.63
N LEU A 8 -2.75 10.31 0.53
CA LEU A 8 -4.10 10.80 0.32
C LEU A 8 -5.10 10.29 1.37
N VAL A 9 -5.02 9.01 1.76
CA VAL A 9 -5.88 8.49 2.84
C VAL A 9 -5.60 9.20 4.17
N GLN A 10 -4.32 9.37 4.52
CA GLN A 10 -3.90 10.06 5.75
C GLN A 10 -4.39 11.52 5.77
N TYR A 11 -4.26 12.21 4.63
CA TYR A 11 -4.73 13.58 4.44
C TYR A 11 -6.24 13.69 4.68
N VAL A 12 -7.05 12.91 3.96
CA VAL A 12 -8.52 12.96 4.06
C VAL A 12 -9.00 12.58 5.46
N MET A 13 -8.35 11.60 6.11
CA MET A 13 -8.64 11.25 7.51
C MET A 13 -8.43 12.41 8.46
N THR A 14 -7.33 13.15 8.28
CA THR A 14 -6.94 14.26 9.15
C THR A 14 -7.84 15.47 8.91
N GLU A 15 -8.01 15.85 7.64
CA GLU A 15 -8.77 17.02 7.21
C GLU A 15 -10.26 16.91 7.56
N HIS A 16 -10.87 15.75 7.27
CA HIS A 16 -12.31 15.55 7.47
C HIS A 16 -12.65 14.83 8.78
N LYS A 17 -11.66 14.51 9.62
CA LYS A 17 -11.83 13.76 10.89
C LYS A 17 -12.62 12.47 10.73
N ILE A 18 -12.39 11.75 9.62
CA ILE A 18 -13.08 10.51 9.30
C ILE A 18 -12.26 9.29 9.71
N SER A 19 -12.94 8.16 9.92
CA SER A 19 -12.26 6.90 10.21
C SER A 19 -11.41 6.41 9.05
N GLU A 20 -10.39 5.60 9.36
CA GLU A 20 -9.52 4.95 8.37
C GLU A 20 -10.32 4.17 7.32
N ARG A 21 -11.38 3.48 7.75
CA ARG A 21 -12.27 2.75 6.84
C ARG A 21 -12.95 3.68 5.85
N CYS A 22 -13.41 4.85 6.32
CA CYS A 22 -14.02 5.84 5.45
C CYS A 22 -12.99 6.45 4.49
N GLY A 23 -11.81 6.83 4.99
CA GLY A 23 -10.72 7.35 4.16
C GLY A 23 -10.28 6.38 3.05
N CYS A 24 -10.10 5.10 3.38
CA CYS A 24 -9.81 4.04 2.39
C CYS A 24 -10.90 3.96 1.31
N ARG A 25 -12.18 4.05 1.71
CA ARG A 25 -13.31 4.00 0.77
C ARG A 25 -13.35 5.23 -0.15
N VAL A 26 -13.07 6.43 0.38
CA VAL A 26 -13.02 7.68 -0.40
C VAL A 26 -11.91 7.64 -1.45
N ILE A 27 -10.73 7.16 -1.09
CA ILE A 27 -9.58 7.06 -2.01
C ILE A 27 -9.66 5.83 -2.94
N GLY A 28 -10.55 4.88 -2.64
CA GLY A 28 -10.72 3.67 -3.44
C GLY A 28 -9.57 2.66 -3.26
N ILE A 29 -9.09 2.47 -2.04
CA ILE A 29 -8.13 1.40 -1.71
C ILE A 29 -8.66 0.47 -0.63
N SER A 30 -8.19 -0.77 -0.65
CA SER A 30 -8.40 -1.69 0.47
C SER A 30 -7.61 -1.26 1.71
N ARG A 31 -8.15 -1.57 2.88
CA ARG A 31 -7.48 -1.32 4.17
C ARG A 31 -6.18 -2.13 4.31
N SER A 32 -6.11 -3.33 3.75
CA SER A 32 -4.88 -4.14 3.74
C SER A 32 -3.76 -3.46 2.95
N LEU A 33 -4.07 -2.83 1.82
CA LEU A 33 -3.09 -2.09 1.02
C LEU A 33 -2.52 -0.87 1.76
N LEU A 34 -3.33 -0.21 2.59
CA LEU A 34 -2.89 0.90 3.44
C LEU A 34 -1.78 0.45 4.41
N HIS A 35 -1.93 -0.74 5.00
CA HIS A 35 -0.99 -1.28 5.99
C HIS A 35 0.12 -2.16 5.39
N TYR A 36 0.04 -2.49 4.11
CA TYR A 36 1.02 -3.34 3.45
C TYR A 36 2.42 -2.73 3.53
N ARG A 37 3.40 -3.48 4.03
CA ARG A 37 4.81 -3.07 4.00
C ARG A 37 5.60 -4.16 3.28
N PRO A 38 6.25 -3.85 2.14
CA PRO A 38 7.10 -4.82 1.47
C PRO A 38 8.22 -5.23 2.43
N ASN A 39 8.51 -6.53 2.47
CA ASN A 39 9.61 -7.07 3.23
C ASN A 39 10.76 -7.36 2.27
N THR A 40 11.53 -6.33 1.94
CA THR A 40 12.59 -6.42 0.94
C THR A 40 13.61 -7.53 1.22
N VAL A 41 13.87 -7.85 2.50
CA VAL A 41 14.77 -8.94 2.89
C VAL A 41 14.26 -10.31 2.40
N ARG A 42 12.94 -10.54 2.45
CA ARG A 42 12.32 -11.80 2.01
C ARG A 42 11.89 -11.75 0.55
N ASP A 43 11.47 -10.58 0.08
CA ASP A 43 10.86 -10.40 -1.23
C ASP A 43 11.93 -10.38 -2.33
N ILE A 44 13.10 -9.75 -2.09
CA ILE A 44 14.18 -9.64 -3.09
C ILE A 44 14.66 -11.01 -3.57
N PRO A 45 15.01 -11.98 -2.70
CA PRO A 45 15.46 -13.30 -3.16
C PRO A 45 14.43 -14.01 -4.05
N VAL A 46 13.13 -13.85 -3.76
CA VAL A 46 12.05 -14.44 -4.57
C VAL A 46 11.93 -13.75 -5.91
N ILE A 47 11.97 -12.42 -5.94
CA ILE A 47 11.93 -11.63 -7.18
C ILE A 47 13.09 -12.01 -8.10
N GLU A 48 14.31 -12.10 -7.56
CA GLU A 48 15.49 -12.49 -8.32
C GLU A 48 15.38 -13.92 -8.87
N ALA A 49 14.87 -14.86 -8.08
CA ALA A 49 14.65 -16.23 -8.54
C ALA A 49 13.63 -16.29 -9.68
N LEU A 50 12.53 -15.55 -9.59
CA LEU A 50 11.51 -15.48 -10.64
C LEU A 50 12.06 -14.83 -11.92
N GLN A 51 12.87 -13.78 -11.80
CA GLN A 51 13.51 -13.12 -12.95
C GLN A 51 14.48 -14.06 -13.67
N LYS A 52 15.24 -14.88 -12.94
CA LYS A 52 16.13 -15.89 -13.52
C LYS A 52 15.38 -16.99 -14.28
N LEU A 53 14.19 -17.39 -13.79
CA LEU A 53 13.35 -18.40 -14.45
C LEU A 53 12.63 -17.87 -15.70
N ALA A 54 12.47 -16.55 -15.81
CA ALA A 54 11.81 -15.92 -16.95
C ALA A 54 12.77 -15.65 -18.14
N GLN A 55 14.05 -15.99 -18.02
CA GLN A 55 15.07 -15.96 -19.08
C GLN A 55 15.18 -17.33 -19.75
#